data_AF-A0A3R9WQ15-F1
#
_entry.id   AF-A0A3R9WQ15-F1
#
_cell.length_a   1.000
_cell.length_b   1.000
_cell.length_c   1.000
_cell.angle_alpha   90.00
_cell.angle_beta   90.00
_cell.angle_gamma   90.00
#
_symmetry.space_group_name_H-M   'P 1'
#
loop_
_entity.id
_entity.type
_entity.pdbx_description
1 polymer ?
#
loop_
_entity_poly.entity_id
_entity_poly.type
_entity_poly.pdbx_seq_one_letter_code
_entity_poly.pdbx_strand_id
1 'polypeptide(L)'
;MQIKEEEHIMIHYFILLPLVKKVLEQDLHLFEEGAFKVKDPYIDIIREALHLLHEDMRYIKKYMYQNRMRVMFDENDGMFSRYSYVCRGYEGTSSYLNANLKRQARHCMDAYFSKNSPLHSDSILH
;
A
#
# COMPACT_ATOMS: atom_id res chain seq x y z
N MET A 1 25.35 -11.31 1.14
CA MET A 1 24.32 -11.17 0.08
C MET A 1 23.53 -9.92 0.41
N GLN A 2 23.47 -8.95 -0.51
CA GLN A 2 22.76 -7.69 -0.30
C GLN A 2 21.32 -7.83 -0.79
N ILE A 3 20.36 -7.28 -0.04
CA ILE A 3 18.98 -7.16 -0.49
C ILE A 3 18.93 -6.24 -1.72
N LYS A 4 18.17 -6.64 -2.74
CA LYS A 4 18.08 -5.90 -4.00
C LYS A 4 17.11 -4.72 -3.84
N GLU A 5 17.28 -3.70 -4.68
CA GLU A 5 16.39 -2.53 -4.71
C GLU A 5 14.93 -2.94 -4.95
N GLU A 6 14.67 -3.83 -5.90
CA GLU A 6 13.33 -4.38 -6.17
C GLU A 6 12.69 -5.02 -4.92
N GLU A 7 13.49 -5.67 -4.08
CA GLU A 7 12.99 -6.32 -2.86
C GLU A 7 12.60 -5.30 -1.80
N HIS A 8 13.36 -4.20 -1.69
CA HIS A 8 12.97 -3.07 -0.86
C HIS A 8 11.66 -2.44 -1.33
N ILE A 9 11.49 -2.30 -2.65
CA ILE A 9 10.25 -1.78 -3.24
C ILE A 9 9.07 -2.70 -2.90
N MET A 10 9.24 -4.01 -3.01
CA MET A 10 8.17 -4.97 -2.70
C MET A 10 7.82 -4.98 -1.20
N ILE A 11 8.82 -4.86 -0.31
CA ILE A 11 8.59 -4.70 1.14
C ILE A 11 7.81 -3.40 1.41
N HIS A 12 8.23 -2.30 0.79
CA HIS A 12 7.61 -0.99 0.94
C HIS A 12 6.12 -1.03 0.56
N TYR A 13 5.80 -1.54 -0.63
CA TYR A 13 4.41 -1.64 -1.07
C TYR A 13 3.59 -2.69 -0.30
N PHE A 14 4.22 -3.76 0.20
CA PHE A 14 3.55 -4.71 1.08
C PHE A 14 3.07 -4.05 2.39
N ILE A 15 3.79 -3.03 2.86
CA ILE A 15 3.40 -2.23 4.03
C ILE A 15 2.38 -1.15 3.64
N LEU A 16 2.61 -0.45 2.54
CA LEU A 16 1.84 0.72 2.15
C LEU A 16 0.42 0.37 1.66
N LEU A 17 0.25 -0.64 0.80
CA LEU A 17 -1.04 -0.94 0.18
C LEU A 17 -2.13 -1.37 1.18
N PRO A 18 -1.86 -2.13 2.24
CA PRO A 18 -2.84 -2.35 3.32
C PRO A 18 -3.35 -1.06 3.97
N LEU A 19 -2.50 -0.03 4.10
CA LEU A 19 -2.92 1.27 4.63
C LEU A 19 -3.86 1.98 3.65
N VAL A 20 -3.52 1.97 2.35
CA VAL A 20 -4.37 2.53 1.29
C VAL A 20 -5.71 1.83 1.23
N LYS A 21 -5.71 0.49 1.30
CA LYS A 21 -6.93 -0.33 1.34
C LYS A 21 -7.85 0.11 2.48
N LYS A 22 -7.30 0.23 3.69
CA LYS A 22 -8.07 0.65 4.87
C LYS A 22 -8.71 2.03 4.68
N VAL A 23 -7.99 2.99 4.09
CA VAL A 23 -8.54 4.32 3.79
C VAL A 23 -9.67 4.22 2.76
N LEU A 24 -9.44 3.55 1.63
CA LEU A 24 -10.46 3.42 0.57
C LEU A 24 -11.72 2.68 1.05
N GLU A 25 -11.58 1.65 1.88
CA GLU A 25 -12.73 0.93 2.46
C GLU A 25 -13.53 1.82 3.43
N GLN A 26 -12.85 2.67 4.21
CA GLN A 26 -13.51 3.63 5.09
C GLN A 26 -14.21 4.73 4.28
N ASP A 27 -13.53 5.28 3.26
CA ASP A 27 -14.11 6.30 2.39
C ASP A 27 -15.33 5.75 1.65
N LEU A 28 -15.25 4.53 1.10
CA LEU A 28 -16.38 3.87 0.46
C LEU A 28 -17.61 3.83 1.38
N HIS A 29 -17.43 3.43 2.64
CA HIS A 29 -18.50 3.39 3.62
C HIS A 29 -19.08 4.79 3.90
N LEU A 30 -18.24 5.81 4.04
CA LEU A 30 -18.68 7.20 4.23
C LEU A 30 -19.46 7.74 3.02
N PHE A 31 -19.08 7.38 1.80
CA PHE A 31 -19.83 7.76 0.59
C PHE A 31 -21.16 7.02 0.47
N GLU A 32 -21.20 5.74 0.86
CA GLU A 32 -22.42 4.94 0.90
C GLU A 32 -23.44 5.49 1.92
N GLU A 33 -22.99 5.89 3.11
CA GLU A 33 -23.87 6.42 4.16
C GLU A 33 -24.17 7.92 4.03
N GLY A 34 -23.28 8.69 3.42
CA GLY A 34 -23.37 10.15 3.38
C GLY A 34 -24.60 10.69 2.66
N ALA A 35 -25.00 11.93 2.97
CA ALA A 35 -26.17 12.59 2.39
C ALA A 35 -25.89 13.23 1.01
N PHE A 36 -25.34 12.45 0.07
CA PHE A 36 -25.09 12.90 -1.30
C PHE A 36 -26.35 12.76 -2.17
N LYS A 37 -26.57 13.71 -3.08
CA LYS A 37 -27.69 13.67 -4.04
C LYS A 37 -27.57 12.53 -5.05
N VAL A 38 -26.34 12.21 -5.45
CA VAL A 38 -26.00 11.14 -6.40
C VAL A 38 -24.72 10.47 -5.89
N LYS A 39 -24.81 9.20 -5.49
CA LYS A 39 -23.71 8.47 -4.82
C LYS A 39 -22.88 7.62 -5.77
N ASP A 40 -23.56 6.96 -6.71
CA ASP A 40 -22.98 5.90 -7.55
C ASP A 40 -21.68 6.32 -8.27
N PRO A 41 -21.56 7.52 -8.87
CA PRO A 41 -20.32 7.89 -9.56
C PRO A 41 -19.08 7.92 -8.66
N TYR A 42 -19.22 8.30 -7.39
CA TYR A 42 -18.11 8.32 -6.43
C TYR A 42 -17.78 6.92 -5.94
N ILE A 43 -18.82 6.14 -5.65
CA ILE A 43 -18.70 4.74 -5.21
C ILE A 43 -18.00 3.90 -6.29
N ASP A 44 -18.37 4.08 -7.56
CA ASP A 44 -17.80 3.34 -8.67
C ASP A 44 -16.30 3.63 -8.86
N ILE A 45 -15.88 4.89 -8.69
CA ILE A 45 -14.45 5.27 -8.71
C ILE A 45 -13.68 4.55 -7.60
N ILE A 46 -14.23 4.52 -6.38
CA ILE A 46 -13.57 3.87 -5.24
C ILE A 46 -13.54 2.35 -5.39
N ARG A 47 -14.62 1.74 -5.90
CA ARG A 47 -14.68 0.30 -6.17
C ARG A 47 -13.67 -0.13 -7.23
N GLU A 48 -13.54 0.65 -8.30
CA GLU A 48 -12.52 0.40 -9.33
C GLU A 48 -11.10 0.53 -8.76
N ALA A 49 -10.86 1.55 -7.94
CA ALA A 49 -9.57 1.73 -7.26
C ALA A 49 -9.24 0.55 -6.33
N LEU A 50 -10.21 0.05 -5.56
CA LEU A 50 -10.05 -1.13 -4.72
C LEU A 50 -9.81 -2.41 -5.54
N HIS A 51 -10.43 -2.53 -6.72
CA HIS A 51 -10.19 -3.65 -7.63
C HIS A 51 -8.72 -3.70 -8.07
N LEU A 52 -8.20 -2.58 -8.61
CA LEU A 52 -6.79 -2.45 -9.03
C LEU A 52 -5.83 -2.68 -7.85
N LEU A 53 -6.13 -2.09 -6.69
CA LEU A 53 -5.33 -2.30 -5.48
C LEU A 53 -5.24 -3.78 -5.09
N HIS A 54 -6.34 -4.53 -5.19
CA HIS A 54 -6.32 -5.96 -4.89
C HIS A 54 -5.49 -6.76 -5.89
N GLU A 55 -5.44 -6.37 -7.16
CA GLU A 55 -4.53 -6.96 -8.14
C GLU A 55 -3.06 -6.75 -7.76
N ASP A 56 -2.68 -5.52 -7.42
CA ASP A 56 -1.32 -5.18 -7.00
C ASP A 56 -0.93 -5.91 -5.70
N MET A 57 -1.83 -5.95 -4.71
CA MET A 57 -1.59 -6.72 -3.49
C MET A 57 -1.41 -8.23 -3.77
N ARG A 58 -2.15 -8.79 -4.72
CA ARG A 58 -1.98 -10.21 -5.13
C ARG A 58 -0.62 -10.42 -5.79
N TYR A 59 -0.21 -9.50 -6.66
CA TYR A 59 1.10 -9.52 -7.31
C TYR A 59 2.24 -9.50 -6.27
N ILE A 60 2.23 -8.52 -5.34
CA ILE A 60 3.26 -8.39 -4.30
C ILE A 60 3.31 -9.64 -3.41
N LYS A 61 2.16 -10.15 -2.96
CA LYS A 61 2.10 -11.37 -2.14
C LYS A 61 2.72 -12.57 -2.85
N LYS A 62 2.43 -12.74 -4.14
CA LYS A 62 3.01 -13.79 -4.97
C LYS A 62 4.53 -13.63 -5.08
N TYR A 63 5.01 -12.42 -5.38
CA TYR A 63 6.44 -12.12 -5.45
C TYR A 63 7.15 -12.43 -4.13
N MET A 64 6.61 -11.96 -3.01
CA MET A 64 7.20 -12.19 -1.68
C MET A 64 7.25 -13.67 -1.33
N TYR A 65 6.19 -14.42 -1.62
CA TYR A 65 6.16 -15.87 -1.41
C TYR A 65 7.25 -16.58 -2.23
N GLN A 66 7.34 -16.28 -3.53
CA GLN A 66 8.32 -16.89 -4.43
C GLN A 66 9.77 -16.57 -4.03
N ASN A 67 10.01 -15.37 -3.49
CA ASN A 67 11.32 -14.92 -3.05
C ASN A 67 11.62 -15.23 -1.56
N ARG A 68 10.75 -15.99 -0.87
CA ARG A 68 10.89 -16.32 0.56
C ARG A 68 11.09 -15.07 1.43
N MET A 69 10.26 -14.06 1.17
CA MET A 69 10.24 -12.80 1.88
C MET A 69 9.11 -12.78 2.91
N ARG A 70 9.37 -12.19 4.07
CA ARG A 70 8.37 -11.95 5.12
C ARG A 70 8.60 -10.58 5.72
N VAL A 71 7.52 -9.88 6.05
CA VAL A 71 7.54 -8.59 6.74
C VAL A 71 6.63 -8.71 7.95
N MET A 72 7.08 -8.22 9.09
CA MET A 72 6.38 -8.24 10.36
C MET A 72 6.34 -6.81 10.90
N PHE A 73 5.18 -6.41 11.43
CA PHE A 73 5.06 -5.15 12.14
C PHE A 73 5.65 -5.32 13.54
N ASP A 74 6.49 -4.38 13.96
CA ASP A 74 7.11 -4.41 15.28
C ASP A 74 6.37 -3.45 16.22
N GLU A 75 6.39 -2.15 15.90
CA GLU A 75 5.80 -1.11 16.74
C GLU A 75 5.45 0.17 15.96
N ASN A 76 4.62 1.01 16.58
CA ASN A 76 4.32 2.36 16.14
C ASN A 76 4.38 3.30 17.35
N ASP A 77 5.32 4.25 17.34
CA ASP A 77 5.57 5.20 18.42
C ASP A 77 4.80 6.53 18.25
N GLY A 78 3.89 6.59 17.27
CA GLY A 78 3.14 7.78 16.87
C GLY A 78 3.79 8.54 15.72
N MET A 79 5.12 8.65 15.70
CA MET A 79 5.86 9.34 14.63
C MET A 79 6.35 8.36 13.56
N PHE A 80 6.83 7.19 13.98
CA PHE A 80 7.37 6.15 13.13
C PHE A 80 6.64 4.83 13.31
N SER A 81 6.54 4.06 12.22
CA SER A 81 6.18 2.65 12.24
C SER A 81 7.40 1.82 11.86
N ARG A 82 7.75 0.83 12.68
CA ARG A 82 8.89 -0.07 12.47
C ARG A 82 8.42 -1.45 12.05
N TYR A 83 9.16 -2.02 11.11
CA TYR A 83 8.90 -3.33 10.56
C TYR A 83 10.21 -4.10 10.47
N SER A 84 10.16 -5.38 10.82
CA SER A 84 11.22 -6.34 10.60
C SER A 84 10.90 -7.16 9.35
N TYR A 85 11.93 -7.56 8.61
CA TYR A 85 11.75 -8.38 7.43
C TYR A 85 12.83 -9.45 7.31
N VAL A 86 12.45 -10.56 6.67
CA VAL A 86 13.33 -11.68 6.35
C VAL A 86 13.30 -11.86 4.85
N CYS A 87 14.46 -11.92 4.20
CA CYS A 87 14.60 -12.20 2.76
C CYS A 87 15.64 -13.32 2.57
N ARG A 88 15.19 -14.54 2.22
CA ARG A 88 16.10 -15.69 2.00
C ARG A 88 17.09 -15.92 3.16
N GLY A 89 16.64 -15.71 4.40
CA GLY A 89 17.47 -15.87 5.61
C GLY A 89 18.28 -14.64 6.01
N TYR A 90 18.24 -13.54 5.25
CA TYR A 90 18.74 -12.24 5.69
C TYR A 90 17.66 -11.49 6.47
N GLU A 91 18.02 -10.96 7.64
CA GLU A 91 17.14 -10.16 8.48
C GLU A 91 17.49 -8.68 8.37
N GLY A 92 16.47 -7.83 8.37
CA GLY A 92 16.62 -6.38 8.39
C GLY A 92 15.42 -5.70 9.01
N THR A 93 15.55 -4.39 9.19
CA THR A 93 14.47 -3.55 9.71
C THR A 93 14.26 -2.34 8.81
N SER A 94 13.06 -1.77 8.85
CA SER A 94 12.72 -0.53 8.17
C SER A 94 11.87 0.32 9.09
N SER A 95 12.22 1.60 9.17
CA SER A 95 11.47 2.61 9.92
C SER A 95 10.85 3.59 8.95
N TYR A 96 9.56 3.82 9.08
CA TYR A 96 8.79 4.70 8.20
C TYR A 96 8.20 5.85 8.99
N LEU A 97 8.43 7.08 8.54
CA LEU A 97 7.72 8.24 9.08
C LEU A 97 6.24 8.12 8.71
N ASN A 98 5.36 8.12 9.70
CA ASN A 98 3.91 7.97 9.49
C ASN A 98 3.34 9.05 8.57
N ALA A 99 3.87 10.28 8.65
CA ALA A 99 3.52 11.37 7.75
C ALA A 99 3.88 11.06 6.28
N ASN A 100 4.99 10.37 6.04
CA ASN A 100 5.40 9.97 4.69
C ASN A 100 4.51 8.84 4.15
N LEU A 101 4.22 7.82 4.96
CA LEU A 101 3.26 6.76 4.58
C LEU A 101 1.91 7.34 4.21
N LYS A 102 1.41 8.34 4.97
CA LYS A 102 0.16 9.03 4.64
C LYS A 102 0.25 9.77 3.30
N ARG A 103 1.36 10.47 3.03
CA ARG A 103 1.59 11.16 1.75
C ARG A 103 1.60 10.17 0.59
N GLN A 104 2.34 9.09 0.71
CA GLN A 104 2.42 8.06 -0.33
C GLN A 104 1.11 7.30 -0.52
N ALA A 105 0.34 7.11 0.55
CA ALA A 105 -1.00 6.54 0.45
C ALA A 105 -1.92 7.41 -0.42
N ARG A 106 -1.87 8.74 -0.24
CA ARG A 106 -2.56 9.69 -1.12
C ARG A 106 -2.11 9.55 -2.57
N HIS A 107 -0.81 9.46 -2.84
CA HIS A 107 -0.30 9.27 -4.20
C HIS A 107 -0.77 7.95 -4.82
N CYS A 108 -0.85 6.87 -4.04
CA CYS A 108 -1.43 5.61 -4.50
C CYS A 108 -2.91 5.79 -4.86
N MET A 109 -3.69 6.48 -4.03
CA MET A 109 -5.10 6.77 -4.33
C MET A 109 -5.24 7.57 -5.63
N ASP A 110 -4.42 8.62 -5.83
CA ASP A 110 -4.43 9.42 -7.07
C ASP A 110 -4.15 8.55 -8.31
N ALA A 111 -3.19 7.61 -8.21
CA ALA A 111 -2.89 6.67 -9.28
C ALA A 111 -4.08 5.74 -9.58
N TYR A 112 -4.66 5.12 -8.56
CA TYR A 112 -5.79 4.21 -8.73
C TYR A 112 -7.05 4.90 -9.25
N PHE A 113 -7.36 6.12 -8.79
CA PHE A 113 -8.48 6.91 -9.32
C PHE A 113 -8.26 7.32 -10.78
N SER A 114 -7.00 7.42 -11.21
CA SER A 114 -6.63 7.62 -12.62
C SER A 114 -6.55 6.30 -13.41
N LYS A 115 -6.98 5.18 -12.82
CA LYS A 115 -6.93 3.82 -13.39
C LYS A 115 -5.52 3.32 -13.71
N ASN A 116 -4.54 3.76 -12.93
CA ASN A 116 -3.14 3.35 -13.03
C ASN A 116 -2.71 2.58 -11.78
N SER A 117 -1.77 1.65 -11.95
CA SER A 117 -1.16 0.96 -10.81
C SER A 117 0.04 1.77 -10.28
N PRO A 118 0.14 2.05 -8.97
CA PRO A 118 1.31 2.70 -8.38
C PRO A 118 2.61 1.91 -8.54
N LEU A 119 2.54 0.58 -8.72
CA LEU A 119 3.75 -0.27 -8.88
C LEU A 119 4.59 0.04 -10.12
N HIS A 120 4.01 0.72 -11.11
CA HIS A 120 4.68 1.11 -12.35
C HIS A 120 5.16 2.58 -12.33
N SER A 121 4.98 3.29 -11.21
CA SER A 121 5.30 4.71 -11.08
C SER A 121 6.47 4.93 -10.14
N ASP A 122 7.64 5.26 -10.71
CA ASP A 122 8.88 5.56 -9.95
C ASP A 122 8.70 6.75 -8.98
N SER A 123 7.71 7.61 -9.23
CA SER A 123 7.43 8.82 -8.45
C SER A 123 6.93 8.58 -7.01
N ILE A 124 6.55 7.36 -6.64
CA ILE A 124 5.92 7.08 -5.34
C ILE A 124 6.96 6.73 -4.27
N LEU A 125 8.17 6.35 -4.69
CA LEU A 125 9.28 5.97 -3.82
C LEU A 125 10.19 7.16 -3.44
N HIS A 126 9.97 8.34 -4.03
CA HIS A 126 10.75 9.56 -3.82
C HIS A 126 9.94 10.68 -3.13
#